data_AF-A0A1Y4GZB6-F1
#
_entry.id   AF-A0A1Y4GZB6-F1
#
_cell.length_a   1.000
_cell.length_b   1.000
_cell.length_c   1.000
_cell.angle_alpha   90.00
_cell.angle_beta   90.00
_cell.angle_gamma   90.00
#
_symmetry.space_group_name_H-M   'P 1'
#
loop_
_entity.id
_entity.type
_entity.pdbx_description
1 polymer ?
#
loop_
_entity_poly.entity_id
_entity_poly.type
_entity_poly.pdbx_seq_one_letter_code
_entity_poly.pdbx_strand_id
1 'polypeptide(L)'
;MAQEIDGKIYQVADLEEIRRQQLDVLQKDAGNADAIVELVCADALLCEEYIMDFGPSWKNAALCREIAKYIPAIIEDEEKWVMAGNVCHRARMALYDHPRLSLRLMELEREAIEGVGDDRAEDLEMGIDPLNAEITRYALNIMAADQKRFDDIEEDGHLRKDPIEWTAEYEEVIAEADEKAHALLADEPRGMGFCFVYWPTLQRILFQDYGIRWRSPAEMNPGVIFD
;
A
#
# COMPACT_ATOMS: atom_id res chain seq x y z
N MET A 1 -11.73 12.26 0.26
CA MET A 1 -13.16 12.54 0.50
C MET A 1 -13.69 11.64 1.61
N ALA A 2 -14.02 12.22 2.76
CA ALA A 2 -14.98 11.72 3.77
C ALA A 2 -15.39 10.23 3.69
N GLN A 3 -14.68 9.36 4.40
CA GLN A 3 -15.19 8.01 4.67
C GLN A 3 -16.07 7.97 5.92
N GLU A 4 -17.17 7.21 5.82
CA GLU A 4 -18.14 7.00 6.90
C GLU A 4 -17.76 5.74 7.69
N ILE A 5 -17.43 5.90 8.98
CA ILE A 5 -17.33 4.81 9.95
C ILE A 5 -18.23 5.16 11.13
N ASP A 6 -19.14 4.25 11.51
CA ASP A 6 -20.12 4.46 12.58
C ASP A 6 -20.95 5.76 12.44
N GLY A 7 -21.28 6.16 11.20
CA GLY A 7 -22.05 7.38 10.94
C GLY A 7 -21.26 8.68 11.13
N LYS A 8 -19.92 8.61 11.25
CA LYS A 8 -19.03 9.77 11.30
C LYS A 8 -18.18 9.84 10.04
N ILE A 9 -18.24 11.02 9.41
CA ILE A 9 -17.34 11.41 8.33
C ILE A 9 -16.03 11.88 8.96
N TYR A 10 -14.94 11.18 8.69
CA TYR A 10 -13.60 11.64 9.07
C TYR A 10 -12.96 12.40 7.90
N GLN A 11 -12.47 13.61 8.16
CA GLN A 11 -11.59 14.30 7.21
C GLN A 11 -10.15 13.84 7.42
N VAL A 12 -9.30 13.97 6.41
CA VAL A 12 -7.86 13.66 6.50
C VAL A 12 -7.21 14.34 7.71
N ALA A 13 -7.56 15.61 7.99
CA ALA A 13 -7.03 16.35 9.13
C ALA A 13 -7.41 15.73 10.48
N ASP A 14 -8.61 15.14 10.58
CA ASP A 14 -9.06 14.45 11.81
C ASP A 14 -8.26 13.17 12.01
N LEU A 15 -8.02 12.41 10.94
CA LEU A 15 -7.22 11.18 10.97
C LEU A 15 -5.75 11.48 11.33
N GLU A 16 -5.15 12.50 10.72
CA GLU A 16 -3.78 12.93 11.05
C GLU A 16 -3.66 13.40 12.52
N GLU A 17 -4.69 14.06 13.05
CA GLU A 17 -4.75 14.45 14.47
C GLU A 17 -4.83 13.22 15.39
N ILE A 18 -5.72 12.27 15.10
CA ILE A 18 -5.86 11.01 15.85
C ILE A 18 -4.50 10.31 15.88
N ARG A 19 -3.86 10.14 14.73
CA ARG A 19 -2.53 9.51 14.64
C ARG A 19 -1.52 10.20 15.53
N ARG A 20 -1.43 11.53 15.48
CA ARG A 20 -0.49 12.29 16.31
C ARG A 20 -0.73 12.03 17.80
N GLN A 21 -1.98 12.05 18.23
CA GLN A 21 -2.35 11.79 19.63
C GLN A 21 -1.97 10.36 20.06
N GLN A 22 -2.24 9.37 19.21
CA GLN A 22 -1.90 7.98 19.55
C GLN A 22 -0.40 7.71 19.52
N LEU A 23 0.35 8.33 18.60
CA LEU A 23 1.81 8.28 18.62
C LEU A 23 2.38 8.89 19.91
N ASP A 24 1.81 9.98 20.42
CA ASP A 24 2.21 10.58 21.71
C ASP A 24 1.90 9.67 22.92
N VAL A 25 0.83 8.86 22.84
CA VAL A 25 0.52 7.82 23.83
C VAL A 25 1.54 6.69 23.74
N LEU A 26 1.82 6.18 22.54
CA LEU A 26 2.74 5.06 22.30
C LEU A 26 4.20 5.41 22.61
N GLN A 27 4.58 6.69 22.55
CA GLN A 27 5.88 7.14 23.05
C GLN A 27 6.03 6.97 24.58
N LYS A 28 4.92 7.03 25.33
CA LYS A 28 4.89 6.88 26.79
C LYS A 28 4.64 5.44 27.20
N ASP A 29 3.82 4.73 26.43
CA ASP A 29 3.44 3.34 26.65
C ASP A 29 3.31 2.62 25.31
N ALA A 30 4.42 2.01 24.87
CA ALA A 30 4.50 1.34 23.57
C ALA A 30 3.58 0.11 23.44
N GLY A 31 3.04 -0.40 24.55
CA GLY A 31 2.15 -1.56 24.59
C GLY A 31 0.67 -1.19 24.73
N ASN A 32 0.31 0.09 24.66
CA ASN A 32 -1.06 0.53 24.81
C ASN A 32 -1.94 0.02 23.66
N ALA A 33 -2.74 -1.03 23.91
CA ALA A 33 -3.51 -1.71 22.88
C ALA A 33 -4.55 -0.80 22.20
N ASP A 34 -5.24 0.06 22.96
CA ASP A 34 -6.26 0.96 22.41
C ASP A 34 -5.63 1.99 21.48
N ALA A 35 -4.50 2.57 21.87
CA ALA A 35 -3.74 3.50 21.04
C ALA A 35 -3.20 2.84 19.76
N ILE A 36 -2.76 1.59 19.84
CA ILE A 36 -2.33 0.82 18.66
C ILE A 36 -3.52 0.62 17.70
N VAL A 37 -4.67 0.19 18.21
CA VAL A 37 -5.87 -0.03 17.39
C VAL A 37 -6.31 1.25 16.70
N GLU A 38 -6.43 2.35 17.43
CA GLU A 38 -6.81 3.64 16.86
C GLU A 38 -5.81 4.13 15.80
N LEU A 39 -4.51 3.92 16.02
CA LEU A 39 -3.45 4.28 15.08
C LEU A 39 -3.58 3.50 13.76
N VAL A 40 -3.63 2.17 13.81
CA VAL A 40 -3.64 1.35 12.58
C VAL A 40 -4.94 1.49 11.79
N CYS A 41 -6.06 1.72 12.47
CA CYS A 41 -7.33 2.05 11.81
C CYS A 41 -7.24 3.41 11.10
N ALA A 42 -6.66 4.43 11.75
CA ALA A 42 -6.45 5.73 11.13
C ALA A 42 -5.47 5.66 9.95
N ASP A 43 -4.42 4.85 10.06
CA ASP A 43 -3.45 4.62 8.97
C ASP A 43 -4.12 4.02 7.73
N ALA A 44 -4.94 2.96 7.90
CA ALA A 44 -5.63 2.32 6.78
C ALA A 44 -6.58 3.29 6.06
N LEU A 45 -7.29 4.13 6.81
CA LEU A 45 -8.19 5.13 6.24
C LEU A 45 -7.42 6.25 5.54
N LEU A 46 -6.29 6.69 6.09
CA LEU A 46 -5.43 7.64 5.39
C LEU A 46 -4.90 7.05 4.08
N CYS A 47 -4.52 5.77 4.05
CA CYS A 47 -4.09 5.13 2.82
C CYS A 47 -5.15 5.26 1.72
N GLU A 48 -6.41 4.98 2.03
CA GLU A 48 -7.53 5.08 1.09
C GLU A 48 -7.82 6.53 0.69
N GLU A 49 -7.73 7.47 1.62
CA GLU A 49 -7.90 8.90 1.31
C GLU A 49 -6.81 9.42 0.38
N TYR A 50 -5.57 8.94 0.52
CA TYR A 50 -4.42 9.41 -0.25
C TYR A 50 -4.35 8.86 -1.68
N ILE A 51 -5.12 7.83 -2.02
CA ILE A 51 -5.27 7.39 -3.42
C ILE A 51 -6.37 8.14 -4.19
N MET A 52 -7.20 8.93 -3.48
CA MET A 52 -8.26 9.73 -4.09
C MET A 52 -7.72 11.06 -4.63
N ASP A 53 -8.29 11.54 -5.74
CA ASP A 53 -8.07 12.89 -6.28
C ASP A 53 -6.58 13.29 -6.46
N PHE A 54 -5.72 12.34 -6.86
CA PHE A 54 -4.25 12.54 -6.96
C PHE A 54 -3.60 12.95 -5.62
N GLY A 55 -4.11 12.40 -4.52
CA GLY A 55 -3.57 12.57 -3.18
C GLY A 55 -2.14 12.02 -3.02
N PRO A 56 -1.54 12.21 -1.84
CA PRO A 56 -0.15 11.87 -1.59
C PRO A 56 0.07 10.36 -1.33
N SER A 57 -0.27 9.51 -2.30
CA SER A 57 -0.21 8.05 -2.19
C SER A 57 1.18 7.51 -1.86
N TRP A 58 2.27 8.23 -2.18
CA TRP A 58 3.63 7.89 -1.75
C TRP A 58 3.79 7.79 -0.22
N LYS A 59 2.92 8.44 0.56
CA LYS A 59 2.92 8.32 2.02
C LYS A 59 2.43 6.94 2.49
N ASN A 60 1.66 6.22 1.67
CA ASN A 60 1.02 4.96 2.07
C ASN A 60 2.05 3.89 2.45
N ALA A 61 3.22 3.89 1.82
CA ALA A 61 4.29 2.95 2.18
C ALA A 61 4.74 3.10 3.64
N ALA A 62 4.81 4.32 4.17
CA ALA A 62 5.17 4.56 5.56
C ALA A 62 4.06 4.10 6.51
N LEU A 63 2.80 4.43 6.18
CA LEU A 63 1.61 4.00 6.93
C LEU A 63 1.50 2.46 6.98
N CYS A 64 1.67 1.80 5.82
CA CYS A 64 1.61 0.35 5.72
C CYS A 64 2.72 -0.35 6.51
N ARG A 65 3.93 0.23 6.60
CA ARG A 65 4.99 -0.29 7.48
C ARG A 65 4.63 -0.14 8.96
N GLU A 66 3.95 0.95 9.33
CA GLU A 66 3.44 1.16 10.69
C GLU A 66 2.37 0.13 11.05
N ILE A 67 1.39 -0.08 10.17
CA ILE A 67 0.40 -1.16 10.29
C ILE A 67 1.10 -2.52 10.46
N ALA A 68 2.01 -2.88 9.55
CA ALA A 68 2.69 -4.17 9.58
C ALA A 68 3.54 -4.39 10.84
N LYS A 69 4.02 -3.31 11.47
CA LYS A 69 4.75 -3.34 12.74
C LYS A 69 3.82 -3.67 13.92
N TYR A 70 2.60 -3.15 13.92
CA TYR A 70 1.72 -3.19 15.09
C TYR A 70 0.68 -4.31 15.07
N ILE A 71 0.22 -4.74 13.89
CA ILE A 71 -0.78 -5.82 13.75
C ILE A 71 -0.42 -7.11 14.52
N PRO A 72 0.86 -7.58 14.57
CA PRO A 72 1.21 -8.77 15.35
C PRO A 72 0.80 -8.72 16.83
N ALA A 73 0.80 -7.54 17.46
CA ALA A 73 0.37 -7.39 18.85
C ALA A 73 -1.17 -7.35 18.99
N ILE A 74 -1.88 -6.95 17.92
CA ILE A 74 -3.34 -6.88 17.89
C ILE A 74 -3.94 -8.27 17.76
N ILE A 75 -3.37 -9.11 16.89
CA ILE A 75 -3.90 -10.46 16.60
C ILE A 75 -3.73 -11.45 17.76
N GLU A 76 -3.05 -11.08 18.85
CA GLU A 76 -3.06 -11.86 20.10
C GLU A 76 -4.44 -11.85 20.78
N ASP A 77 -5.30 -10.89 20.43
CA ASP A 77 -6.67 -10.77 20.92
C ASP A 77 -7.69 -11.23 19.86
N GLU A 78 -8.40 -12.33 20.16
CA GLU A 78 -9.39 -12.95 19.27
C GLU A 78 -10.56 -12.03 18.90
N GLU A 79 -10.89 -11.06 19.76
CA GLU A 79 -11.94 -10.10 19.48
C GLU A 79 -11.53 -9.19 18.31
N LYS A 80 -10.22 -9.00 18.10
CA LYS A 80 -9.64 -8.06 17.14
C LYS A 80 -9.29 -8.68 15.77
N TRP A 81 -9.41 -9.99 15.58
CA TRP A 81 -9.01 -10.66 14.32
C TRP A 81 -9.68 -10.09 13.07
N VAL A 82 -11.01 -9.91 13.08
CA VAL A 82 -11.74 -9.33 11.93
C VAL A 82 -11.21 -7.93 11.60
N MET A 83 -11.01 -7.08 12.61
CA MET A 83 -10.47 -5.74 12.43
C MET A 83 -9.05 -5.78 11.85
N ALA A 84 -8.18 -6.62 12.40
CA ALA A 84 -6.80 -6.75 11.93
C ALA A 84 -6.73 -7.22 10.46
N GLY A 85 -7.56 -8.20 10.09
CA GLY A 85 -7.70 -8.65 8.71
C GLY A 85 -8.13 -7.52 7.78
N ASN A 86 -9.21 -6.81 8.12
CA ASN A 86 -9.75 -5.73 7.31
C ASN A 86 -8.78 -4.52 7.21
N VAL A 87 -8.07 -4.17 8.29
CA VAL A 87 -7.04 -3.11 8.25
C VAL A 87 -5.91 -3.46 7.29
N CYS A 88 -5.41 -4.70 7.33
CA CYS A 88 -4.36 -5.15 6.41
C CYS A 88 -4.86 -5.15 4.96
N HIS A 89 -6.07 -5.66 4.72
CA HIS A 89 -6.70 -5.69 3.41
C HIS A 89 -6.81 -4.29 2.80
N ARG A 90 -7.44 -3.39 3.54
CA ARG A 90 -7.73 -2.01 3.13
C ARG A 90 -6.47 -1.22 2.84
N ALA A 91 -5.49 -1.29 3.74
CA ALA A 91 -4.19 -0.65 3.53
C ALA A 91 -3.49 -1.17 2.28
N ARG A 92 -3.52 -2.48 2.05
CA ARG A 92 -2.91 -3.11 0.86
C ARG A 92 -3.59 -2.69 -0.44
N MET A 93 -4.92 -2.56 -0.46
CA MET A 93 -5.66 -2.08 -1.64
C MET A 93 -5.27 -0.67 -2.07
N ALA A 94 -4.73 0.11 -1.15
CA ALA A 94 -4.21 1.46 -1.39
C ALA A 94 -2.68 1.54 -1.52
N LEU A 95 -1.97 0.40 -1.54
CA LEU A 95 -0.51 0.34 -1.64
C LEU A 95 -0.07 -0.12 -3.04
N TYR A 96 0.40 0.84 -3.84
CA TYR A 96 0.97 0.57 -5.17
C TYR A 96 2.48 0.38 -5.10
N ASP A 97 3.03 -0.39 -6.03
CA ASP A 97 4.48 -0.45 -6.30
C ASP A 97 5.38 -0.95 -5.15
N HIS A 98 4.80 -1.58 -4.12
CA HIS A 98 5.53 -2.15 -2.98
C HIS A 98 5.19 -3.64 -2.76
N PRO A 99 5.64 -4.54 -3.65
CA PRO A 99 5.20 -5.94 -3.63
C PRO A 99 5.60 -6.71 -2.36
N ARG A 100 6.77 -6.46 -1.76
CA ARG A 100 7.17 -7.14 -0.51
C ARG A 100 6.35 -6.64 0.67
N LEU A 101 6.10 -5.34 0.75
CA LEU A 101 5.24 -4.78 1.79
C LEU A 101 3.78 -5.25 1.63
N SER A 102 3.27 -5.31 0.40
CA SER A 102 1.96 -5.89 0.11
C SER A 102 1.90 -7.37 0.50
N LEU A 103 2.92 -8.17 0.17
CA LEU A 103 3.02 -9.56 0.61
C LEU A 103 3.01 -9.65 2.14
N ARG A 104 3.76 -8.79 2.82
CA ARG A 104 3.80 -8.77 4.29
C ARG A 104 2.44 -8.46 4.90
N LEU A 105 1.69 -7.51 4.33
CA LEU A 105 0.32 -7.21 4.78
C LEU A 105 -0.61 -8.39 4.52
N MET A 106 -0.50 -9.08 3.37
CA MET A 106 -1.30 -10.27 3.08
C MET A 106 -1.02 -11.42 4.05
N GLU A 107 0.24 -11.62 4.45
CA GLU A 107 0.58 -12.64 5.45
C GLU A 107 -0.06 -12.36 6.81
N LEU A 108 -0.11 -11.08 7.22
CA LEU A 108 -0.76 -10.64 8.45
C LEU A 108 -2.29 -10.74 8.33
N GLU A 109 -2.85 -10.37 7.18
CA GLU A 109 -4.26 -10.55 6.84
C GLU A 109 -4.64 -12.03 6.95
N ARG A 110 -3.82 -12.93 6.40
CA ARG A 110 -4.03 -14.38 6.46
C ARG A 110 -4.01 -14.88 7.89
N GLU A 111 -3.02 -14.48 8.69
CA GLU A 111 -2.90 -14.90 10.09
C GLU A 111 -4.13 -14.48 10.91
N ALA A 112 -4.64 -13.26 10.69
CA ALA A 112 -5.88 -12.80 11.29
C ALA A 112 -7.09 -13.63 10.84
N ILE A 113 -7.25 -13.84 9.52
CA ILE A 113 -8.38 -14.59 8.94
C ILE A 113 -8.39 -16.05 9.38
N GLU A 114 -7.24 -16.71 9.49
CA GLU A 114 -7.13 -18.09 9.96
C GLU A 114 -7.59 -18.26 11.41
N GLY A 115 -7.52 -17.19 12.22
CA GLY A 115 -8.12 -17.15 13.55
C GLY A 115 -9.65 -16.97 13.51
N VAL A 116 -10.19 -16.25 12.52
CA VAL A 116 -11.62 -15.95 12.42
C VAL A 116 -12.43 -17.24 12.23
N GLY A 117 -13.37 -17.50 13.15
CA GLY A 117 -14.32 -18.60 13.03
C GLY A 117 -15.33 -18.40 11.90
N ASP A 118 -15.92 -19.49 11.42
CA ASP A 118 -16.90 -19.49 10.31
C ASP A 118 -18.09 -18.52 10.54
N ASP A 119 -18.46 -18.26 11.79
CA ASP A 119 -19.56 -17.39 12.19
C ASP A 119 -19.27 -15.90 11.99
N ARG A 120 -18.00 -15.52 11.85
CA ARG A 120 -17.53 -14.14 11.65
C ARG A 120 -16.87 -13.92 10.29
N ALA A 121 -16.79 -14.98 9.46
CA ALA A 121 -16.12 -14.91 8.17
C ALA A 121 -16.78 -13.95 7.18
N GLU A 122 -18.08 -13.68 7.33
CA GLU A 122 -18.81 -12.72 6.49
C GLU A 122 -18.45 -11.25 6.78
N ASP A 123 -17.82 -10.96 7.92
CA ASP A 123 -17.38 -9.61 8.30
C ASP A 123 -16.01 -9.25 7.68
N LEU A 124 -15.37 -10.18 6.97
CA LEU A 124 -14.08 -9.99 6.32
C LEU A 124 -14.23 -9.44 4.91
N GLU A 125 -13.36 -8.50 4.54
CA GLU A 125 -13.31 -7.94 3.17
C GLU A 125 -12.80 -8.96 2.14
N MET A 126 -11.99 -9.94 2.57
CA MET A 126 -11.37 -10.95 1.72
C MET A 126 -11.48 -12.35 2.33
N GLY A 127 -11.80 -13.33 1.49
CA GLY A 127 -11.77 -14.74 1.88
C GLY A 127 -10.36 -15.34 1.88
N ILE A 128 -10.16 -16.40 2.66
CA ILE A 128 -8.87 -17.07 2.82
C ILE A 128 -8.30 -17.68 1.52
N ASP A 129 -9.16 -18.28 0.68
CA ASP A 129 -8.75 -18.92 -0.56
C ASP A 129 -8.21 -17.95 -1.61
N PRO A 130 -8.92 -16.86 -1.99
CA PRO A 130 -8.35 -15.88 -2.91
C PRO A 130 -7.11 -15.19 -2.33
N LEU A 131 -7.04 -14.97 -1.01
CA LEU A 131 -5.86 -14.39 -0.37
C LEU A 131 -4.64 -15.30 -0.51
N ASN A 132 -4.80 -16.61 -0.27
CA ASN A 132 -3.72 -17.57 -0.44
C ASN A 132 -3.22 -17.66 -1.89
N ALA A 133 -4.11 -17.51 -2.87
CA ALA A 133 -3.72 -17.43 -4.28
C ALA A 133 -2.89 -16.18 -4.57
N GLU A 134 -3.30 -15.02 -4.04
CA GLU A 134 -2.53 -13.76 -4.17
C GLU A 134 -1.16 -13.83 -3.49
N ILE A 135 -1.08 -14.35 -2.27
CA ILE A 135 0.19 -14.56 -1.54
C ILE A 135 1.13 -15.42 -2.38
N THR A 136 0.64 -16.52 -2.93
CA THR A 136 1.44 -17.43 -3.76
C THR A 136 1.98 -16.71 -4.99
N ARG A 137 1.12 -15.96 -5.70
CA ARG A 137 1.51 -15.18 -6.88
C ARG A 137 2.59 -14.14 -6.56
N TYR A 138 2.38 -13.34 -5.50
CA TYR A 138 3.36 -12.34 -5.08
C TYR A 138 4.70 -12.97 -4.69
N ALA A 139 4.67 -14.06 -3.90
CA ALA A 139 5.89 -14.75 -3.49
C ALA A 139 6.67 -15.30 -4.69
N LEU A 140 5.98 -15.86 -5.68
CA LEU A 140 6.63 -16.37 -6.91
C LEU A 140 7.21 -15.23 -7.76
N ASN A 141 6.49 -14.12 -7.93
CA ASN A 141 6.96 -12.96 -8.69
C ASN A 141 8.17 -12.29 -8.02
N ILE A 142 8.14 -12.10 -6.70
CA ILE A 142 9.27 -11.59 -5.92
C ILE A 142 10.48 -12.52 -6.09
N MET A 143 10.29 -13.83 -5.95
CA MET A 143 11.37 -14.81 -6.11
C MET A 143 11.95 -14.79 -7.54
N ALA A 144 11.12 -14.63 -8.56
CA ALA A 144 11.56 -14.49 -9.95
C ALA A 144 12.38 -13.21 -10.14
N ALA A 145 11.91 -12.08 -9.59
CA ALA A 145 12.60 -10.79 -9.65
C ALA A 145 13.97 -10.82 -8.95
N ASP A 146 14.05 -11.39 -7.74
CA ASP A 146 15.31 -11.55 -6.98
C ASP A 146 16.33 -12.39 -7.75
N GLN A 147 15.85 -13.36 -8.53
CA GLN A 147 16.67 -14.22 -9.39
C GLN A 147 16.90 -13.64 -10.79
N LYS A 148 16.40 -12.42 -11.07
CA LYS A 148 16.45 -11.74 -12.37
C LYS A 148 15.81 -12.55 -13.50
N ARG A 149 14.87 -13.44 -13.17
CA ARG A 149 14.05 -14.21 -14.11
C ARG A 149 12.80 -13.43 -14.47
N PHE A 150 12.98 -12.25 -15.06
CA PHE A 150 11.88 -11.32 -15.33
C PHE A 150 10.82 -11.87 -16.28
N ASP A 151 11.19 -12.80 -17.16
CA ASP A 151 10.24 -13.48 -18.07
C ASP A 151 9.29 -14.44 -17.34
N ASP A 152 9.61 -14.83 -16.10
CA ASP A 152 8.80 -15.73 -15.27
C ASP A 152 7.83 -14.98 -14.35
N ILE A 153 7.84 -13.64 -14.37
CA ILE A 153 6.92 -12.82 -13.58
C ILE A 153 5.53 -12.89 -14.23
N GLU A 154 4.55 -13.34 -13.44
CA GLU A 154 3.15 -13.35 -13.84
C GLU A 154 2.62 -11.91 -13.87
N GLU A 155 2.14 -11.47 -15.04
CA GLU A 155 1.42 -10.21 -15.18
C GLU A 155 -0.02 -10.35 -14.67
N ASP A 156 -0.53 -9.28 -14.07
CA ASP A 156 -1.91 -9.18 -13.62
C ASP A 156 -2.63 -8.10 -14.44
N GLY A 157 -3.83 -8.42 -14.90
CA GLY A 157 -4.64 -7.53 -15.74
C GLY A 157 -4.23 -7.46 -17.21
N HIS A 158 -4.53 -6.33 -17.84
CA HIS A 158 -4.39 -6.14 -19.30
C HIS A 158 -3.23 -5.22 -19.70
N LEU A 159 -2.59 -4.57 -18.74
CA LEU A 159 -1.47 -3.65 -18.97
C LEU A 159 -0.18 -4.30 -18.49
N ARG A 160 0.85 -4.25 -19.33
CA ARG A 160 2.18 -4.70 -18.96
C ARG A 160 2.82 -3.71 -18.01
N LYS A 161 3.55 -4.25 -17.04
CA LYS A 161 4.32 -3.50 -16.05
C LYS A 161 5.79 -3.77 -16.22
N ASP A 162 6.67 -2.84 -15.83
CA ASP A 162 8.10 -3.16 -15.90
C ASP A 162 8.42 -4.20 -14.81
N PRO A 163 8.97 -5.39 -15.14
CA PRO A 163 9.31 -6.41 -14.15
C PRO A 163 10.26 -5.92 -13.04
N ILE A 164 10.97 -4.81 -13.25
CA ILE A 164 11.77 -4.21 -12.18
C ILE A 164 10.93 -3.72 -11.00
N GLU A 165 9.63 -3.46 -11.20
CA GLU A 165 8.69 -3.05 -10.15
C GLU A 165 8.55 -4.14 -9.06
N TRP A 166 8.99 -5.37 -9.36
CA TRP A 166 9.04 -6.50 -8.42
C TRP A 166 10.37 -6.60 -7.65
N THR A 167 11.39 -5.81 -7.97
CA THR A 167 12.70 -5.92 -7.33
C THR A 167 12.78 -5.11 -6.04
N ALA A 168 13.64 -5.55 -5.11
CA ALA A 168 13.82 -4.88 -3.84
C ALA A 168 14.39 -3.47 -4.04
N GLU A 169 15.32 -3.31 -4.98
CA GLU A 169 15.98 -2.03 -5.24
C GLU A 169 15.00 -0.95 -5.72
N TYR A 170 13.96 -1.34 -6.47
CA TYR A 170 12.90 -0.41 -6.88
C TYR A 170 11.97 -0.07 -5.71
N GLU A 171 11.47 -1.10 -5.01
CA GLU A 171 10.53 -0.94 -3.89
C GLU A 171 11.12 -0.11 -2.73
N GLU A 172 12.43 -0.18 -2.50
CA GLU A 172 13.12 0.60 -1.47
C GLU A 172 13.05 2.12 -1.72
N VAL A 173 12.96 2.56 -2.98
CA VAL A 173 13.13 3.97 -3.36
C VAL A 173 11.89 4.61 -3.95
N ILE A 174 10.90 3.82 -4.40
CA ILE A 174 9.78 4.33 -5.20
C ILE A 174 8.94 5.38 -4.46
N ALA A 175 8.67 5.21 -3.16
CA ALA A 175 7.95 6.21 -2.38
C ALA A 175 8.68 7.57 -2.33
N GLU A 176 10.01 7.57 -2.14
CA GLU A 176 10.79 8.81 -2.14
C GLU A 176 10.90 9.42 -3.55
N ALA A 177 11.06 8.58 -4.58
CA ALA A 177 11.11 9.02 -5.96
C ALA A 177 9.78 9.64 -6.41
N ASP A 178 8.66 9.07 -5.99
CA ASP A 178 7.31 9.57 -6.24
C ASP A 178 7.06 10.91 -5.54
N GLU A 179 7.44 11.03 -4.26
CA GLU A 179 7.40 12.30 -3.52
C GLU A 179 8.18 13.41 -4.25
N LYS A 180 9.40 13.10 -4.69
CA LYS A 180 10.24 14.04 -5.46
C LYS A 180 9.58 14.43 -6.79
N ALA A 181 9.00 13.47 -7.52
CA ALA A 181 8.31 13.74 -8.77
C ALA A 181 7.13 14.69 -8.54
N HIS A 182 6.34 14.45 -7.50
CA HIS A 182 5.23 15.29 -7.11
C HIS A 182 5.67 16.69 -6.69
N ALA A 183 6.76 16.81 -5.93
CA ALA A 183 7.32 18.09 -5.52
C ALA A 183 7.82 18.92 -6.72
N LEU A 184 8.45 18.28 -7.71
CA LEU A 184 8.90 18.95 -8.94
C LEU A 184 7.74 19.39 -9.85
N LEU A 185 6.62 18.69 -9.80
CA LEU A 185 5.42 18.93 -10.60
C LEU A 185 4.31 19.59 -9.76
N ALA A 186 4.66 20.32 -8.69
CA ALA A 186 3.69 20.94 -7.81
C ALA A 186 2.86 22.02 -8.51
N ASP A 187 3.47 22.74 -9.46
CA ASP A 187 2.81 23.78 -10.26
C ASP A 187 2.15 23.25 -11.54
N GLU A 188 2.32 21.96 -11.86
CA GLU A 188 1.73 21.35 -13.05
C GLU A 188 0.25 21.03 -12.83
N PRO A 189 -0.65 21.38 -13.78
CA PRO A 189 -2.06 21.06 -13.67
C PRO A 189 -2.31 19.55 -13.52
N ARG A 190 -3.07 19.17 -12.49
CA ARG A 190 -3.53 17.79 -12.29
C ARG A 190 -4.80 17.56 -13.12
N GLY A 191 -4.70 16.74 -14.15
CA GLY A 191 -5.79 16.45 -15.08
C GLY A 191 -5.33 15.61 -16.27
N MET A 192 -6.17 15.58 -17.30
CA MET A 192 -5.93 14.93 -18.59
C MET A 192 -4.51 15.22 -19.11
N GLY A 193 -3.70 14.17 -19.23
CA GLY A 193 -2.35 14.18 -19.78
C GLY A 193 -1.25 14.34 -18.72
N PHE A 194 -1.58 14.44 -17.44
CA PHE A 194 -0.59 14.57 -16.37
C PHE A 194 0.40 13.38 -16.35
N CYS A 195 -0.05 12.18 -16.72
CA CYS A 195 0.82 11.00 -16.80
C CYS A 195 2.03 11.21 -17.74
N PHE A 196 1.87 12.00 -18.81
CA PHE A 196 2.94 12.26 -19.78
C PHE A 196 4.03 13.21 -19.28
N VAL A 197 3.77 14.00 -18.24
CA VAL A 197 4.81 14.77 -17.55
C VAL A 197 5.34 14.05 -16.31
N TYR A 198 4.47 13.30 -15.64
CA TYR A 198 4.82 12.51 -14.45
C TYR A 198 5.79 11.37 -14.76
N TRP A 199 5.48 10.47 -15.71
CA TRP A 199 6.32 9.30 -15.94
C TRP A 199 7.74 9.64 -16.40
N PRO A 200 7.98 10.58 -17.35
CA PRO A 200 9.35 10.97 -17.69
C PRO A 200 10.09 11.63 -16.52
N THR A 201 9.38 12.33 -15.64
CA THR A 201 9.96 12.92 -14.43
C THR A 201 10.39 11.84 -13.44
N LEU A 202 9.51 10.87 -13.16
CA LEU A 202 9.82 9.73 -12.29
C LEU A 202 10.97 8.89 -12.86
N GLN A 203 10.94 8.55 -14.16
CA GLN A 203 12.05 7.87 -14.83
C GLN A 203 13.38 8.60 -14.66
N ARG A 204 13.37 9.93 -14.83
CA ARG A 204 14.58 10.73 -14.67
C ARG A 204 15.11 10.67 -13.24
N ILE A 205 14.24 10.77 -12.23
CA ILE A 205 14.62 10.65 -10.81
C ILE A 205 15.18 9.25 -10.52
N LEU A 206 14.45 8.20 -10.89
CA LEU A 206 14.87 6.80 -10.70
C LEU A 206 16.25 6.54 -11.32
N PHE A 207 16.50 7.06 -12.51
CA PHE A 207 17.78 6.90 -13.18
C PHE A 207 18.90 7.75 -12.58
N GLN A 208 18.67 9.04 -12.33
CA GLN A 208 19.71 9.98 -11.89
C GLN A 208 20.10 9.78 -10.43
N ASP A 209 19.13 9.57 -9.54
CA ASP A 209 19.36 9.51 -8.10
C ASP A 209 19.69 8.08 -7.63
N TYR A 210 19.11 7.06 -8.28
CA TYR A 210 19.18 5.66 -7.83
C TYR A 210 19.80 4.70 -8.85
N GLY A 211 20.08 5.15 -10.08
CA GLY A 211 20.65 4.30 -11.13
C GLY A 211 19.68 3.27 -11.70
N ILE A 212 18.38 3.41 -11.43
CA ILE A 212 17.34 2.46 -11.84
C ILE A 212 16.81 2.83 -13.23
N ARG A 213 16.82 1.88 -14.15
CA ARG A 213 16.25 2.03 -15.50
C ARG A 213 14.84 1.44 -15.53
N TRP A 214 13.88 2.25 -15.14
CA TRP A 214 12.45 1.93 -15.21
C TRP A 214 11.87 2.33 -16.57
N ARG A 215 10.94 1.54 -17.11
CA ARG A 215 10.14 1.82 -18.30
C ARG A 215 8.74 2.22 -17.86
N SER A 216 8.26 3.33 -18.40
CA SER A 216 6.93 3.84 -18.11
C SER A 216 5.82 2.94 -18.65
N PRO A 217 4.58 3.05 -18.14
CA PRO A 217 3.42 2.36 -18.70
C PRO A 217 3.22 2.61 -20.21
N ALA A 218 3.50 3.83 -20.69
CA ALA A 218 3.43 4.17 -22.11
C ALA A 218 4.47 3.42 -22.96
N GLU A 219 5.69 3.23 -22.45
CA GLU A 219 6.73 2.44 -23.15
C GLU A 219 6.44 0.94 -23.10
N MET A 220 5.90 0.45 -21.99
CA MET A 220 5.51 -0.95 -21.84
C MET A 220 4.29 -1.31 -22.69
N ASN A 221 3.44 -0.33 -23.02
CA ASN A 221 2.15 -0.52 -23.69
C ASN A 221 1.97 0.47 -24.86
N PRO A 222 2.77 0.37 -25.94
CA PRO A 222 2.78 1.37 -27.03
C PRO A 222 1.49 1.45 -27.86
N GLY A 223 0.53 0.53 -27.65
CA GLY A 223 -0.78 0.52 -28.29
C GLY A 223 -1.91 1.09 -27.43
N VAL A 224 -1.62 1.51 -26.21
CA VAL A 224 -2.60 2.03 -25.25
C VAL A 224 -2.49 3.56 -25.22
N ILE A 225 -3.64 4.22 -25.30
CA ILE A 225 -3.73 5.67 -25.09
C ILE A 225 -3.95 5.89 -23.61
N PHE A 226 -2.95 6.48 -22.97
CA PHE A 226 -3.02 6.88 -21.57
C PHE A 226 -3.46 8.34 -21.44
N ASP A 227 -4.00 8.66 -20.27
CA ASP A 227 -4.41 10.00 -19.90
C ASP A 227 -4.18 10.26 -18.41
#